data_AF-A0A6S6TR16-F1
#
_entry.id   AF-A0A6S6TR16-F1
#
_cell.length_a   1.000
_cell.length_b   1.000
_cell.length_c   1.000
_cell.angle_alpha   90.00
_cell.angle_beta   90.00
_cell.angle_gamma   90.00
#
_symmetry.space_group_name_H-M   'P 1'
#
loop_
_entity.id
_entity.type
_entity.pdbx_description
1 polymer ?
#
loop_
_entity_poly.entity_id
_entity_poly.type
_entity_poly.pdbx_seq_one_letter_code
_entity_poly.pdbx_strand_id
1 'polypeptide(L)'
;MKQKKSNKQPDQLQLDEAEKQIREYSRAVKFTVTEYSFEFIVQKLKENRYYVPDYQRNLIWTPLVQSKFIESVFMALPIPFVFFWQNEDGRLEIVDGSQRLRTIRDFMDKY
;
A
#
# COMPACT_ATOMS: atom_id res chain seq x y z
N MET A 1 -5.25 24.19 -43.28
CA MET A 1 -3.86 24.40 -42.81
C MET A 1 -3.79 24.01 -41.33
N LYS A 2 -3.09 22.93 -40.97
CA LYS A 2 -2.96 22.47 -39.57
C LYS A 2 -1.71 23.10 -38.95
N GLN A 3 -1.88 23.93 -37.93
CA GLN A 3 -0.76 24.51 -37.18
C GLN A 3 0.02 23.40 -36.47
N LYS A 4 1.30 23.23 -36.80
CA LYS A 4 2.24 22.40 -36.04
C LYS A 4 2.40 23.04 -34.67
N LYS A 5 1.97 22.36 -33.59
CA LYS A 5 2.33 22.74 -32.22
C LYS A 5 3.86 22.68 -32.12
N SER A 6 4.50 23.85 -32.01
CA SER A 6 5.93 23.97 -31.74
C SER A 6 6.18 23.34 -30.37
N ASN A 7 6.87 22.21 -30.34
CA ASN A 7 7.36 21.60 -29.11
C ASN A 7 8.57 22.45 -28.67
N LYS A 8 8.32 23.63 -28.09
CA LYS A 8 9.38 24.48 -27.52
C LYS A 8 9.99 23.71 -26.34
N GLN A 9 11.28 23.46 -26.42
CA GLN A 9 12.01 22.95 -25.26
C GLN A 9 11.90 23.98 -24.13
N PRO A 10 11.68 23.53 -22.88
CA PRO A 10 11.57 24.42 -21.74
C PRO A 10 12.85 25.26 -21.62
N ASP A 11 12.67 26.55 -21.34
CA ASP A 11 13.78 27.45 -21.06
C ASP A 11 14.45 27.09 -19.72
N GLN A 12 15.70 27.50 -19.53
CA GLN A 12 16.51 27.16 -18.36
C GLN A 12 15.81 27.55 -17.05
N LEU A 13 15.14 28.70 -17.03
CA LEU A 13 14.35 29.14 -15.86
C LEU A 13 13.19 28.20 -15.53
N GLN A 14 12.55 27.62 -16.55
CA GLN A 14 11.45 26.68 -16.37
C GLN A 14 11.96 25.32 -15.86
N LEU A 15 13.16 24.91 -16.30
CA LEU A 15 13.84 23.73 -15.78
C LEU A 15 14.22 23.91 -14.30
N ASP A 16 14.80 25.05 -13.94
CA ASP A 16 15.21 25.35 -12.57
C ASP A 16 14.01 25.44 -11.60
N GLU A 17 12.90 26.05 -12.04
CA GLU A 17 11.65 26.08 -11.25
C GLU A 17 11.04 24.68 -11.07
N ALA A 18 11.02 23.87 -12.14
CA ALA A 18 10.52 22.50 -12.07
C ALA A 18 11.40 21.63 -11.16
N GLU A 19 12.74 21.76 -11.23
CA GLU A 19 13.67 21.06 -10.35
C GLU A 19 13.48 21.47 -8.88
N LYS A 20 13.25 22.76 -8.62
CA LYS A 20 12.95 23.26 -7.27
C LYS A 20 11.65 22.66 -6.74
N GLN A 21 10.59 22.67 -7.53
CA GLN A 21 9.31 22.04 -7.16
C GLN A 21 9.47 20.54 -6.92
N ILE A 22 10.14 19.81 -7.81
CA ILE A 22 10.42 18.38 -7.64
C ILE A 22 11.19 18.15 -6.34
N ARG A 23 12.19 18.96 -6.01
CA ARG A 23 12.97 18.85 -4.77
C ARG A 23 12.13 19.14 -3.53
N GLU A 24 11.23 20.11 -3.59
CA GLU A 24 10.31 20.44 -2.49
C GLU A 24 9.29 19.32 -2.27
N TYR A 25 8.63 18.84 -3.34
CA TYR A 25 7.62 17.78 -3.25
C TYR A 25 8.21 16.38 -2.96
N SER A 26 9.41 16.06 -3.47
CA SER A 26 10.07 14.77 -3.21
C SER A 26 10.51 14.60 -1.75
N ARG A 27 10.80 15.71 -1.05
CA ARG A 27 11.13 15.68 0.39
C ARG A 27 9.90 15.46 1.28
N ALA A 28 8.69 15.69 0.78
CA ALA A 28 7.48 15.67 1.58
C ALA A 28 6.90 14.27 1.82
N VAL A 29 7.16 13.30 0.93
CA VAL A 29 6.60 11.94 1.08
C VAL A 29 7.53 11.10 1.97
N LYS A 30 7.39 11.28 3.29
CA LYS A 30 8.05 10.44 4.28
C LYS A 30 7.34 9.09 4.35
N PHE A 31 7.98 8.05 3.80
CA PHE A 31 7.50 6.67 3.94
C PHE A 31 8.57 5.81 4.61
N THR A 32 8.17 4.65 5.13
CA THR A 32 9.09 3.66 5.71
C THR A 32 8.66 2.28 5.27
N VAL A 33 9.63 1.44 4.95
CA VAL A 33 9.42 0.03 4.62
C VAL A 33 9.89 -0.79 5.80
N THR A 34 9.04 -1.67 6.29
CA THR A 34 9.30 -2.50 7.47
C THR A 34 8.87 -3.93 7.19
N GLU A 35 9.61 -4.89 7.74
CA GLU A 35 9.28 -6.30 7.68
C GLU A 35 8.87 -6.77 9.08
N TYR A 36 7.69 -7.38 9.17
CA TYR A 36 7.15 -7.90 10.42
C TYR A 36 6.68 -9.34 10.23
N SER A 37 6.72 -10.13 11.31
CA SER A 37 6.10 -11.45 11.30
C SER A 37 4.59 -11.35 11.09
N PHE A 38 4.00 -12.40 10.51
CA PHE A 38 2.54 -12.46 10.36
C PHE A 38 1.82 -12.40 11.71
N GLU A 39 2.38 -13.02 12.74
CA GLU A 39 1.86 -12.95 14.10
C GLU A 39 1.72 -11.51 14.61
N PHE A 40 2.78 -10.70 14.46
CA PHE A 40 2.74 -9.30 14.87
C PHE A 40 1.67 -8.51 14.10
N ILE A 41 1.60 -8.71 12.78
CA ILE A 41 0.61 -8.04 11.93
C ILE A 41 -0.82 -8.43 12.37
N VAL A 42 -1.06 -9.72 12.61
CA VAL A 42 -2.37 -10.23 13.06
C VAL A 42 -2.73 -9.70 14.44
N GLN A 43 -1.77 -9.64 15.37
CA GLN A 43 -1.99 -9.00 16.67
C GLN A 43 -2.44 -7.54 16.51
N LYS A 44 -1.79 -6.77 15.64
CA LYS A 44 -2.16 -5.36 15.40
C LYS A 44 -3.54 -5.20 14.75
N LEU A 45 -3.95 -6.15 13.90
CA LEU A 45 -5.32 -6.21 13.37
C LEU A 45 -6.35 -6.46 14.49
N LYS A 46 -6.07 -7.41 15.39
CA LYS A 46 -6.94 -7.76 16.54
C LYS A 46 -7.07 -6.61 17.54
N GLU A 47 -5.98 -5.89 17.78
CA GLU A 47 -5.95 -4.69 18.66
C GLU A 47 -6.58 -3.45 18.00
N ASN A 48 -7.13 -3.55 16.78
CA ASN A 48 -7.65 -2.43 15.98
C ASN A 48 -6.60 -1.30 15.76
N ARG A 49 -5.31 -1.64 15.85
CA ARG A 49 -4.19 -0.73 15.54
C ARG A 49 -4.00 -0.64 14.04
N TYR A 50 -4.19 -1.76 13.34
CA TYR A 50 -4.28 -1.84 11.88
C TYR A 50 -5.72 -2.11 11.52
N TYR A 51 -6.32 -1.30 10.65
CA TYR A 51 -7.74 -1.43 10.35
C TYR A 51 -8.05 -1.21 8.87
N VAL A 52 -9.13 -1.83 8.41
CA VAL A 52 -9.68 -1.62 7.08
C VAL A 52 -10.75 -0.53 7.19
N PRO A 53 -10.65 0.58 6.45
CA PRO A 53 -11.62 1.66 6.56
C PRO A 53 -12.96 1.29 5.91
N ASP A 54 -14.04 1.91 6.35
CA ASP A 54 -15.42 1.52 5.97
C ASP A 54 -15.71 1.67 4.47
N TYR A 55 -14.98 2.54 3.78
CA TYR A 55 -15.11 2.74 2.34
C TYR A 55 -14.44 1.63 1.51
N GLN A 56 -13.65 0.74 2.12
CA GLN A 56 -13.09 -0.41 1.42
C GLN A 56 -14.11 -1.54 1.25
N ARG A 57 -13.96 -2.27 0.14
CA ARG A 57 -14.78 -3.45 -0.12
C ARG A 57 -14.62 -4.52 0.97
N ASN A 58 -15.71 -5.23 1.20
CA ASN A 58 -15.75 -6.43 2.03
C ASN A 58 -14.76 -7.50 1.54
N LEU A 59 -14.50 -8.50 2.38
CA LEU A 59 -13.72 -9.66 1.99
C LEU A 59 -14.49 -10.43 0.91
N ILE A 60 -14.01 -10.37 -0.34
CA ILE A 60 -14.65 -11.03 -1.49
C ILE A 60 -13.87 -12.25 -1.98
N TRP A 61 -12.66 -12.48 -1.45
CA TRP A 61 -11.92 -13.70 -1.74
C TRP A 61 -12.69 -14.91 -1.23
N THR A 62 -13.00 -15.82 -2.15
CA THR A 62 -13.62 -17.10 -1.80
C THR A 62 -12.64 -17.95 -0.98
N PRO A 63 -13.13 -18.94 -0.21
CA PRO A 63 -12.25 -19.84 0.54
C PRO A 63 -11.15 -20.49 -0.32
N LEU A 64 -11.46 -20.80 -1.59
CA LEU A 64 -10.48 -21.34 -2.54
C LEU A 64 -9.35 -20.34 -2.86
N VAL A 65 -9.69 -19.07 -3.10
CA VAL A 65 -8.69 -18.02 -3.37
C VAL A 65 -7.84 -17.75 -2.13
N GLN A 66 -8.47 -17.75 -0.95
CA GLN A 66 -7.79 -17.62 0.32
C GLN A 66 -6.78 -18.76 0.54
N SER A 67 -7.17 -20.02 0.29
CA SER A 67 -6.28 -21.19 0.38
C SER A 67 -5.07 -21.05 -0.54
N LYS A 68 -5.28 -20.70 -1.81
CA LYS A 68 -4.18 -20.53 -2.79
C LYS A 68 -3.20 -19.43 -2.38
N PHE A 69 -3.70 -18.38 -1.74
CA PHE A 69 -2.82 -17.33 -1.21
C PHE A 69 -1.96 -17.86 -0.06
N ILE A 70 -2.54 -18.62 0.89
CA ILE A 70 -1.79 -19.24 1.98
C ILE A 70 -0.77 -20.27 1.44
N GLU A 71 -1.13 -21.06 0.42
CA GLU A 71 -0.18 -21.96 -0.26
C GLU A 71 1.01 -21.17 -0.83
N SER A 72 0.77 -20.03 -1.47
CA SER A 72 1.83 -19.15 -1.99
C SER A 72 2.78 -18.68 -0.88
N VAL A 73 2.26 -18.38 0.31
CA VAL A 73 3.05 -18.01 1.50
C VAL A 73 3.98 -19.17 1.90
N PHE A 74 3.45 -20.39 2.02
CA PHE A 74 4.24 -21.57 2.39
C PHE A 74 5.28 -21.95 1.33
N MET A 75 5.00 -21.67 0.05
CA MET A 75 5.93 -21.88 -1.05
C MET A 75 6.99 -20.76 -1.19
N ALA A 76 6.99 -19.78 -0.28
CA ALA A 76 7.89 -18.63 -0.32
C ALA A 76 7.84 -17.86 -1.65
N LEU A 77 6.67 -17.81 -2.30
CA LEU A 77 6.47 -16.99 -3.49
C LEU A 77 6.47 -15.50 -3.10
N PRO A 78 6.93 -14.60 -3.97
CA PRO A 78 6.96 -13.18 -3.68
C PRO A 78 5.54 -12.63 -3.48
N ILE A 79 5.31 -12.01 -2.32
CA ILE A 79 4.05 -11.35 -1.97
C ILE A 79 4.24 -9.84 -2.19
N PRO A 80 3.34 -9.16 -2.93
CA PRO A 80 3.44 -7.70 -3.11
C PRO A 80 3.44 -6.95 -1.78
N PHE A 81 3.91 -5.70 -1.77
CA PHE A 81 3.81 -4.86 -0.57
C PHE A 81 2.36 -4.66 -0.12
N VAL A 82 2.21 -4.35 1.17
CA VAL A 82 0.97 -3.89 1.79
C VAL A 82 1.19 -2.43 2.13
N PHE A 83 0.22 -1.58 1.83
CA PHE A 83 0.34 -0.14 2.03
C PHE A 83 -0.53 0.31 3.19
N PHE A 84 0.04 1.15 4.04
CA PHE A 84 -0.62 1.73 5.19
C PHE A 84 -0.58 3.26 5.13
N TRP A 85 -1.63 3.88 5.65
CA TRP A 85 -1.68 5.30 5.94
C TRP A 85 -1.73 5.50 7.45
N GLN A 86 -0.86 6.36 7.98
CA GLN A 86 -0.84 6.66 9.41
C GLN A 86 -1.78 7.82 9.71
N ASN A 87 -2.75 7.58 10.58
CA ASN A 87 -3.64 8.61 11.08
C ASN A 87 -2.99 9.44 12.19
N GLU A 88 -3.61 10.59 12.48
CA GLU A 88 -3.21 11.47 13.58
C GLU A 88 -3.29 10.79 14.96
N ASP A 89 -4.18 9.80 15.13
CA ASP A 89 -4.32 8.99 16.35
C ASP A 89 -3.28 7.87 16.48
N GLY A 90 -2.39 7.71 15.49
CA GLY A 90 -1.35 6.69 15.46
C GLY A 90 -1.83 5.28 15.12
N ARG A 91 -3.08 5.11 14.65
CA ARG A 91 -3.54 3.88 13.99
C ARG A 91 -3.08 3.89 12.53
N LEU A 92 -2.91 2.69 11.97
CA LEU A 92 -2.58 2.50 10.57
C LEU A 92 -3.80 1.99 9.80
N GLU A 93 -4.23 2.79 8.84
CA GLU A 93 -5.26 2.43 7.89
C GLU A 93 -4.67 1.60 6.75
N ILE A 94 -5.30 0.49 6.41
CA ILE A 94 -4.86 -0.38 5.32
C ILE A 94 -5.37 0.19 4.00
N VAL A 95 -4.46 0.73 3.19
CA VAL A 95 -4.76 1.32 1.88
C VAL A 95 -4.79 0.24 0.79
N ASP A 96 -3.89 -0.73 0.84
CA ASP A 96 -3.88 -1.90 -0.05
C ASP A 96 -3.54 -3.18 0.73
N GLY A 97 -3.93 -4.33 0.20
CA GLY A 97 -3.59 -5.64 0.78
C GLY A 97 -4.59 -6.14 1.82
N SER A 98 -5.74 -5.47 1.99
CA SER A 98 -6.74 -5.85 2.99
C SER A 98 -7.29 -7.27 2.84
N GLN A 99 -7.39 -7.81 1.62
CA GLN A 99 -7.82 -9.20 1.40
C GLN A 99 -6.75 -10.19 1.88
N ARG A 100 -5.48 -9.89 1.62
CA ARG A 100 -4.32 -10.71 2.02
C ARG A 100 -4.18 -10.75 3.54
N LEU A 101 -4.22 -9.58 4.18
CA LEU A 101 -4.13 -9.47 5.63
C LEU A 101 -5.31 -10.13 6.36
N ARG A 102 -6.54 -9.95 5.86
CA ARG A 102 -7.72 -10.64 6.41
C ARG A 102 -7.62 -12.15 6.24
N THR A 103 -7.11 -12.62 5.09
CA THR A 103 -6.89 -14.06 4.86
C THR A 103 -5.88 -14.66 5.84
N ILE A 104 -4.77 -13.96 6.10
CA ILE A 104 -3.76 -14.42 7.08
C ILE A 104 -4.36 -14.47 8.49
N ARG A 105 -5.08 -13.40 8.89
CA ARG A 105 -5.78 -13.36 10.17
C ARG A 105 -6.76 -14.53 10.30
N ASP A 106 -7.62 -14.71 9.31
CA ASP A 106 -8.66 -15.75 9.33
C ASP A 106 -8.06 -17.17 9.31
N PHE A 107 -6.90 -17.35 8.68
CA PHE A 107 -6.15 -18.61 8.74
C PHE A 107 -5.58 -18.86 10.14
N MET A 108 -4.96 -17.85 10.77
CA MET A 108 -4.38 -17.93 12.11
C MET A 108 -5.41 -17.99 13.25
N ASP A 109 -6.67 -17.61 12.99
CA ASP A 109 -7.75 -17.70 13.99
C ASP A 109 -8.46 -19.05 13.96
N LYS A 110 -8.40 -19.78 12.84
CA LYS A 110 -9.05 -21.08 12.67
C LYS A 110 -8.24 -22.26 13.21
N TYR A 111 -6.94 -22.08 13.45
CA TYR A 111 -5.99 -23.11 13.85
C TYR A 111 -5.07 -22.58 14.95
#